data_AF-A0A914JCZ8-F1
#
_entry.id   AF-A0A914JCZ8-F1
#
_cell.length_a   1.000
_cell.length_b   1.000
_cell.length_c   1.000
_cell.angle_alpha   90.00
_cell.angle_beta   90.00
_cell.angle_gamma   90.00
#
_symmetry.space_group_name_H-M   'P 1'
#
loop_
_entity.id
_entity.type
_entity.pdbx_description
1 polymer ?
#
loop_
_entity_poly.entity_id
_entity_poly.type
_entity_poly.pdbx_seq_one_letter_code
_entity_poly.pdbx_strand_id
1 'polypeptide(L)'
;MMLDVNSLIPWSNWLTPASYPKRYDTVFFVVPLQETSAVEFCQKEMQGAVWDLPSKFIAKCCNEEKLACPPPQFYELARLRLINSNDPEQLERMTNAFKICPQIALNSDEPQIRTALLPGDHLFEWKHRWEGMDLRTFTKDELRLDTNMPIHRMTFNENPMYTNVELHISNMEEMETKPHLFTWRETMDEQRKRILNEILYRPRHRE
;
A
#
# COMPACT_ATOMS: atom_id res chain seq x y z
N MET A 1 2.79 25.70 23.75
CA MET A 1 1.89 24.76 23.04
C MET A 1 2.22 23.37 23.56
N MET A 2 1.24 22.65 24.12
CA MET A 2 1.42 21.27 24.56
C MET A 2 0.86 20.37 23.46
N LEU A 3 1.66 19.43 22.97
CA LEU A 3 1.23 18.48 21.96
C LEU A 3 0.36 17.42 22.62
N ASP A 4 -0.84 17.19 22.09
CA ASP A 4 -1.70 16.10 22.52
C ASP A 4 -1.31 14.80 21.81
N VAL A 5 -0.25 14.17 22.31
CA VAL A 5 0.29 12.94 21.75
C VAL A 5 -0.70 11.77 21.85
N ASN A 6 -1.67 11.85 22.76
CA ASN A 6 -2.70 10.81 22.94
C ASN A 6 -3.75 10.82 21.83
N SER A 7 -3.84 11.91 21.06
CA SER A 7 -4.70 11.97 19.87
C SER A 7 -4.14 11.21 18.66
N LEU A 8 -2.87 10.81 18.70
CA LEU A 8 -2.23 10.05 17.64
C LEU A 8 -2.53 8.56 17.77
N ILE A 9 -3.13 7.99 16.73
CA ILE A 9 -3.36 6.55 16.63
C ILE A 9 -2.17 5.92 15.89
N PRO A 10 -1.41 5.00 16.51
CA PRO A 10 -0.37 4.24 15.80
C PRO A 10 -1.00 3.41 14.69
N TRP A 11 -0.56 3.61 13.45
CA TRP A 11 -1.30 3.12 12.29
C TRP A 11 -0.65 1.88 11.66
N SER A 12 0.62 2.00 11.29
CA SER A 12 1.41 0.91 10.70
C SER A 12 2.90 1.15 10.88
N ASN A 13 3.69 0.10 10.65
CA ASN A 13 5.15 0.19 10.65
C ASN A 13 5.71 -0.39 9.35
N TRP A 14 6.52 0.38 8.65
CA TRP A 14 7.14 -0.01 7.38
C TRP A 14 8.66 0.04 7.46
N LEU A 15 9.30 -1.07 7.14
CA LEU A 15 10.74 -1.14 6.95
C LEU A 15 11.06 -1.11 5.46
N THR A 16 11.92 -0.17 5.06
CA THR A 16 12.42 -0.09 3.68
C THR A 16 13.10 -1.41 3.29
N PRO A 17 12.86 -1.97 2.10
CA PRO A 17 13.43 -3.25 1.68
C PRO A 17 14.97 -3.27 1.76
N ALA A 18 15.54 -4.43 2.05
CA ALA A 18 16.98 -4.62 2.18
C ALA A 18 17.76 -4.33 0.88
N SER A 19 17.10 -4.42 -0.28
CA SER A 19 17.66 -4.12 -1.59
C SER A 19 17.91 -2.63 -1.85
N TYR A 20 17.40 -1.73 -1.01
CA TYR A 20 17.64 -0.29 -1.14
C TYR A 20 18.89 0.13 -0.36
N PRO A 21 19.69 1.06 -0.90
CA PRO A 21 20.93 1.50 -0.26
C PRO A 21 20.70 2.26 1.05
N LYS A 22 19.55 2.93 1.17
CA LYS A 22 19.13 3.66 2.38
C LYS A 22 17.83 3.08 2.89
N ARG A 23 17.80 2.77 4.19
CA ARG A 23 16.66 2.12 4.83
C ARG A 23 16.14 2.94 6.00
N TYR A 24 14.83 2.92 6.14
CA TYR A 24 14.08 3.56 7.22
C TYR A 24 13.12 2.56 7.84
N ASP A 25 13.01 2.58 9.16
CA ASP A 25 12.00 1.88 9.97
C ASP A 25 10.96 2.94 10.38
N THR A 26 9.90 3.06 9.59
CA THR A 26 8.97 4.19 9.63
C THR A 26 7.66 3.78 10.25
N VAL A 27 7.35 4.35 11.41
CA VAL A 27 6.02 4.23 12.03
C VAL A 27 5.12 5.36 11.52
N PHE A 28 3.97 4.97 10.98
CA PHE A 28 2.91 5.89 10.57
C PHE A 28 1.91 6.08 11.72
N PHE A 29 1.36 7.29 11.80
CA PHE A 29 0.29 7.65 12.72
C PHE A 29 -0.85 8.28 11.95
N VAL A 30 -2.07 8.15 12.46
CA VAL A 30 -3.25 8.84 11.96
C VAL A 30 -3.88 9.64 13.09
N VAL A 31 -4.48 10.78 12.76
CA VAL A 31 -5.21 11.62 13.71
C VAL A 31 -6.56 12.00 13.09
N PRO A 32 -7.70 11.65 13.72
CA PRO A 32 -8.99 12.10 13.26
C PRO A 32 -9.14 13.60 13.56
N LEU A 33 -9.47 14.38 12.54
CA LEU A 33 -9.76 15.81 12.68
C LEU A 33 -11.24 16.05 12.40
N GLN A 34 -11.86 16.94 13.18
CA GLN A 34 -13.27 17.32 12.96
C GLN A 34 -13.42 18.18 11.70
N GLU A 35 -12.45 19.06 11.43
CA GLU A 35 -12.46 19.98 10.30
C GLU A 35 -11.06 20.11 9.71
N THR A 36 -10.99 20.35 8.39
CA THR A 36 -9.74 20.66 7.70
C THR A 36 -9.33 22.09 8.01
N SER A 37 -8.08 22.29 8.41
CA SER A 37 -7.50 23.62 8.63
C SER A 37 -6.56 24.02 7.50
N ALA A 38 -6.24 25.32 7.41
CA ALA A 38 -5.20 25.81 6.51
C ALA A 38 -3.87 25.11 6.84
N VAL A 39 -3.18 24.62 5.81
CA VAL A 39 -1.89 23.95 5.97
C VAL A 39 -0.78 24.95 5.70
N GLU A 40 -0.03 25.29 6.72
CA GLU A 40 1.26 25.97 6.57
C GLU A 40 2.33 24.92 6.27
N PHE A 41 3.07 25.10 5.17
CA PHE A 41 4.14 24.18 4.77
C PHE A 41 5.40 24.94 4.38
N CYS A 42 6.55 24.27 4.51
CA CYS A 42 7.84 24.84 4.14
C CYS A 42 7.99 24.87 2.62
N GLN A 43 7.92 26.05 2.01
CA GLN A 43 8.06 26.22 0.55
C GLN A 43 9.45 25.83 -0.01
N LYS A 44 10.45 25.62 0.86
CA LYS A 44 11.78 25.12 0.45
C LYS A 44 11.77 23.61 0.20
N GLU A 45 10.89 22.87 0.87
CA GLU A 45 10.85 21.40 0.83
C GLU A 45 9.60 20.87 0.13
N MET A 46 8.51 21.64 0.15
CA MET A 46 7.20 21.27 -0.40
C MET A 46 6.71 22.34 -1.36
N GLN A 47 6.10 21.92 -2.48
CA GLN A 47 5.52 22.84 -3.47
C GLN A 47 4.07 23.22 -3.15
N GLY A 48 3.36 22.41 -2.36
CA GLY A 48 1.95 22.58 -2.07
C GLY A 48 1.43 21.62 -1.02
N ALA A 49 0.22 21.89 -0.53
CA ALA A 49 -0.54 21.00 0.34
C ALA A 49 -2.03 21.09 -0.02
N VAL A 50 -2.75 19.97 0.09
CA VAL A 50 -4.18 19.90 -0.22
C VAL A 50 -4.86 18.86 0.65
N TRP A 51 -6.11 19.13 1.04
CA TRP A 51 -7.02 18.14 1.60
C TRP A 51 -7.80 17.49 0.45
N ASP A 52 -7.69 16.17 0.30
CA ASP A 52 -8.47 15.43 -0.70
C ASP A 52 -8.75 14.00 -0.23
N LEU A 53 -9.64 13.31 -0.94
CA LEU A 53 -10.00 11.93 -0.65
C LEU A 53 -8.87 10.96 -1.06
N PRO A 54 -8.57 9.92 -0.26
CA PRO A 54 -7.57 8.91 -0.62
C PRO A 54 -7.83 8.26 -1.99
N SER A 55 -9.09 8.04 -2.35
CA SER A 55 -9.49 7.48 -3.65
C SER A 55 -9.07 8.34 -4.84
N LYS A 56 -9.11 9.68 -4.71
CA LYS A 56 -8.67 10.58 -5.78
C LYS A 56 -7.15 10.53 -5.95
N PHE A 57 -6.39 10.45 -4.87
CA PHE A 57 -4.94 10.29 -4.95
C PHE A 57 -4.54 8.97 -5.59
N ILE A 58 -5.16 7.87 -5.19
CA ILE A 58 -4.92 6.55 -5.79
C ILE A 58 -5.18 6.60 -7.31
N ALA A 59 -6.29 7.18 -7.74
CA ALA A 59 -6.60 7.31 -9.16
C ALA A 59 -5.52 8.07 -9.94
N LYS A 60 -4.91 9.12 -9.36
CA LYS A 60 -3.79 9.86 -9.98
C LYS A 60 -2.50 9.05 -10.06
N CYS A 61 -2.28 8.15 -9.11
CA CYS A 61 -1.10 7.27 -9.07
C CYS A 61 -1.19 6.11 -10.06
N CYS A 62 -2.41 5.60 -10.32
CA CYS A 62 -2.68 4.52 -11.27
C CYS A 62 -2.83 4.98 -12.73
N ASN A 63 -3.10 6.26 -12.98
CA ASN A 63 -3.42 6.79 -14.31
C ASN A 63 -2.26 7.59 -14.94
N GLU A 64 -2.50 8.09 -16.16
CA GLU A 64 -1.55 8.84 -17.00
C GLU A 64 -0.95 10.11 -16.36
N GLU A 65 -1.48 10.59 -15.23
CA GLU A 65 -0.91 11.70 -14.45
C GLU A 65 0.46 11.36 -13.82
N LYS A 66 0.84 10.06 -13.76
CA LYS A 66 2.16 9.57 -13.32
C LYS A 66 2.62 10.20 -12.00
N LEU A 67 1.70 10.39 -11.06
CA LEU A 67 2.06 10.88 -9.73
C LEU A 67 2.92 9.80 -9.05
N ALA A 68 4.15 10.16 -8.69
CA ALA A 68 5.02 9.27 -7.96
C ALA A 68 4.49 9.09 -6.53
N CYS A 69 4.22 7.85 -6.13
CA CYS A 69 3.69 7.53 -4.81
C CYS A 69 4.44 6.33 -4.23
N PRO A 70 5.37 6.55 -3.28
CA PRO A 70 6.09 5.47 -2.61
C PRO A 70 5.15 4.36 -2.08
N PRO A 71 5.56 3.08 -2.13
CA PRO A 71 4.68 1.95 -1.84
C PRO A 71 3.97 2.01 -0.46
N PRO A 72 4.63 2.42 0.64
CA PRO A 72 3.93 2.59 1.92
C PRO A 72 2.79 3.62 1.82
N GLN A 73 3.00 4.77 1.16
CA GLN A 73 1.97 5.80 1.03
C GLN A 73 0.79 5.30 0.21
N PHE A 74 1.03 4.63 -0.93
CA PHE A 74 -0.04 4.09 -1.76
C PHE A 74 -0.86 3.03 -1.00
N TYR A 75 -0.19 2.11 -0.31
CA TYR A 75 -0.84 1.07 0.47
C TYR A 75 -1.69 1.65 1.60
N GLU A 76 -1.17 2.63 2.33
CA GLU A 76 -1.91 3.25 3.43
C GLU A 76 -3.07 4.12 2.95
N LEU A 77 -2.95 4.79 1.81
CA LEU A 77 -4.09 5.44 1.16
C LEU A 77 -5.17 4.42 0.76
N ALA A 78 -4.76 3.25 0.26
CA ALA A 78 -5.68 2.17 -0.10
C ALA A 78 -6.41 1.58 1.11
N ARG A 79 -5.80 1.63 2.30
CA ARG A 79 -6.46 1.28 3.57
C ARG A 79 -7.39 2.38 4.06
N LEU A 80 -6.91 3.62 4.08
CA LEU A 80 -7.67 4.77 4.58
C LEU A 80 -8.95 5.02 3.76
N ARG A 81 -8.95 4.73 2.45
CA ARG A 81 -10.16 4.87 1.61
C ARG A 81 -11.33 3.99 2.07
N LEU A 82 -11.05 2.92 2.83
CA LEU A 82 -12.05 1.96 3.30
C LEU A 82 -12.70 2.40 4.62
N ILE A 83 -12.15 3.42 5.28
CA ILE A 83 -12.69 3.96 6.52
C ILE A 83 -13.97 4.73 6.24
N ASN A 84 -15.01 4.42 6.99
CA ASN A 84 -16.23 5.20 7.04
C ASN A 84 -15.99 6.44 7.91
N SER A 85 -16.13 7.63 7.34
CA SER A 85 -15.95 8.90 8.07
C SER A 85 -16.90 9.06 9.26
N ASN A 86 -18.02 8.33 9.29
CA ASN A 86 -18.97 8.34 10.39
C ASN A 86 -18.61 7.38 11.53
N ASP A 87 -17.53 6.59 11.40
CA ASP A 87 -17.07 5.62 12.40
C ASP A 87 -15.56 5.80 12.68
N PRO A 88 -15.18 6.83 13.47
CA PRO A 88 -13.78 7.10 13.78
C PRO A 88 -13.09 5.96 14.53
N GLU A 89 -13.83 5.18 15.32
CA GLU A 89 -13.32 3.99 16.03
C GLU A 89 -12.86 2.89 15.06
N GLN A 90 -13.30 2.94 13.80
CA GLN A 90 -12.77 2.06 12.75
C GLN A 90 -11.26 2.25 12.55
N LEU A 91 -10.72 3.46 12.75
CA LEU A 91 -9.27 3.70 12.65
C LEU A 91 -8.50 2.85 13.67
N GLU A 92 -8.92 2.83 14.93
CA GLU A 92 -8.28 2.01 15.97
C GLU A 92 -8.36 0.51 15.66
N ARG A 93 -9.52 0.05 15.15
CA ARG A 93 -9.73 -1.36 14.76
C ARG A 93 -8.91 -1.76 13.53
N MET A 94 -8.51 -0.81 12.69
CA MET A 94 -7.68 -1.06 11.52
C MET A 94 -6.19 -0.94 11.81
N THR A 95 -5.75 -0.50 12.99
CA THR A 95 -4.32 -0.42 13.31
C THR A 95 -3.63 -1.77 13.15
N ASN A 96 -2.37 -1.74 12.72
CA ASN A 96 -1.58 -2.95 12.56
C ASN A 96 -0.16 -2.77 13.10
N ALA A 97 0.14 -3.43 14.21
CA ALA A 97 1.48 -3.44 14.79
C ALA A 97 2.47 -4.34 14.01
N PHE A 98 1.97 -5.16 13.08
CA PHE A 98 2.82 -5.98 12.23
C PHE A 98 3.64 -5.10 11.30
N LYS A 99 4.97 -5.19 11.44
CA LYS A 99 5.92 -4.47 10.60
C LYS A 99 5.85 -5.03 9.17
N ILE A 100 5.77 -4.15 8.17
CA ILE A 100 5.73 -4.54 6.77
C ILE A 100 7.09 -4.22 6.15
N CYS A 101 7.75 -5.22 5.58
CA CYS A 101 8.95 -5.02 4.78
C CYS A 101 8.76 -5.73 3.44
N PRO A 102 8.53 -4.98 2.36
CA PRO A 102 8.38 -5.58 1.04
C PRO A 102 9.68 -6.25 0.57
N GLN A 103 9.55 -7.28 -0.24
CA GLN A 103 10.67 -7.89 -0.96
C GLN A 103 10.59 -7.47 -2.42
N ILE A 104 11.60 -6.75 -2.91
CA ILE A 104 11.60 -6.29 -4.31
C ILE A 104 12.01 -7.44 -5.23
N ALA A 105 11.16 -7.72 -6.19
CA ALA A 105 11.37 -8.64 -7.28
C ALA A 105 11.52 -7.86 -8.60
N LEU A 106 12.48 -8.30 -9.41
CA LEU A 106 12.72 -7.84 -10.78
C LEU A 106 11.91 -8.72 -11.74
N ASN A 107 11.39 -8.11 -12.80
CA ASN A 107 10.81 -8.82 -13.93
C ASN A 107 11.83 -8.83 -15.08
N SER A 108 12.28 -10.02 -15.52
CA SER A 108 13.26 -10.16 -16.61
C SER A 108 12.71 -9.71 -17.96
N ASP A 109 11.40 -9.83 -18.16
CA ASP A 109 10.74 -9.55 -19.42
C ASP A 109 10.24 -8.10 -19.49
N GLU A 110 10.00 -7.49 -18.33
CA GLU A 110 9.57 -6.09 -18.18
C GLU A 110 10.46 -5.36 -17.16
N PRO A 111 11.73 -5.11 -17.47
CA PRO A 111 12.72 -4.57 -16.53
C PRO A 111 12.40 -3.16 -16.02
N GLN A 112 11.46 -2.45 -16.64
CA GLN A 112 10.95 -1.16 -16.18
C GLN A 112 9.96 -1.25 -15.02
N ILE A 113 9.42 -2.45 -14.73
CA ILE A 113 8.46 -2.69 -13.66
C ILE A 113 9.17 -3.38 -12.50
N ARG A 114 8.87 -2.93 -11.28
CA ARG A 114 9.26 -3.58 -10.03
C ARG A 114 8.03 -4.17 -9.37
N THR A 115 8.22 -5.30 -8.72
CA THR A 115 7.19 -5.92 -7.90
C THR A 115 7.63 -5.90 -6.44
N ALA A 116 6.88 -5.23 -5.58
CA ALA A 116 7.03 -5.32 -4.14
C ALA A 116 6.13 -6.45 -3.61
N LEU A 117 6.73 -7.61 -3.35
CA LEU A 117 6.05 -8.73 -2.69
C LEU A 117 5.83 -8.38 -1.23
N LEU A 118 4.59 -8.48 -0.75
CA LEU A 118 4.22 -8.16 0.62
C LEU A 118 4.01 -9.46 1.43
N PRO A 119 4.11 -9.39 2.77
CA PRO A 119 3.85 -10.53 3.63
C PRO A 119 2.51 -11.21 3.33
N GLY A 120 2.51 -12.53 3.18
CA GLY A 120 1.33 -13.32 2.79
C GLY A 120 1.23 -13.64 1.29
N ASP A 121 2.01 -12.99 0.44
CA ASP A 121 2.14 -13.36 -0.97
C ASP A 121 2.83 -14.72 -1.13
N HIS A 122 2.39 -15.54 -2.08
CA HIS A 122 2.95 -16.88 -2.29
C HIS A 122 4.43 -16.91 -2.71
N LEU A 123 4.98 -15.80 -3.21
CA LEU A 123 6.41 -15.68 -3.50
C LEU A 123 7.20 -15.05 -2.34
N PHE A 124 6.56 -14.66 -1.25
CA PHE A 124 7.22 -13.99 -0.12
C PHE A 124 8.07 -14.97 0.71
N GLU A 125 9.32 -14.61 0.98
CA GLU A 125 10.26 -15.45 1.74
C GLU A 125 10.33 -15.06 3.22
N TRP A 126 9.60 -15.78 4.07
CA TRP A 126 9.48 -15.48 5.50
C TRP A 126 10.79 -15.51 6.29
N LYS A 127 11.72 -16.37 5.87
CA LYS A 127 13.04 -16.49 6.49
C LYS A 127 13.85 -15.19 6.37
N HIS A 128 13.65 -14.44 5.28
CA HIS A 128 14.38 -13.23 4.95
C HIS A 128 13.49 -11.97 5.00
N ARG A 129 12.44 -12.00 5.84
CA ARG A 129 11.42 -10.94 5.92
C ARG A 129 11.93 -9.55 6.30
N TRP A 130 13.13 -9.41 6.88
CA TRP A 130 13.69 -8.10 7.27
C TRP A 130 15.03 -7.77 6.61
N GLU A 131 15.88 -8.78 6.40
CA GLU A 131 17.28 -8.60 6.01
C GLU A 131 17.79 -9.82 5.23
N GLY A 132 18.96 -9.66 4.60
CA GLY A 132 19.70 -10.76 4.00
C GLY A 132 19.01 -11.35 2.78
N MET A 133 18.32 -10.49 2.02
CA MET A 133 17.66 -10.88 0.78
C MET A 133 18.22 -10.09 -0.39
N ASP A 134 18.82 -10.80 -1.32
CA ASP A 134 19.23 -10.24 -2.59
C ASP A 134 18.01 -9.98 -3.48
N LEU A 135 18.18 -9.07 -4.45
CA LEU A 135 17.19 -8.89 -5.50
C LEU A 135 16.99 -10.21 -6.25
N ARG A 136 15.75 -10.70 -6.23
CA ARG A 136 15.35 -11.87 -7.02
C ARG A 136 14.81 -11.42 -8.36
N THR A 137 15.12 -12.17 -9.39
CA THR A 137 14.60 -11.96 -10.75
C THR A 137 13.67 -13.10 -11.10
N PHE A 138 12.53 -12.75 -11.66
CA PHE A 138 11.50 -13.66 -12.13
C PHE A 138 11.12 -13.30 -13.55
N THR A 139 10.63 -14.28 -14.29
CA THR A 139 9.92 -14.07 -15.56
C THR A 139 8.55 -13.46 -15.31
N LYS A 140 7.94 -12.91 -16.37
CA LYS A 140 6.57 -12.39 -16.33
C LYS A 140 5.55 -13.48 -15.99
N ASP A 141 5.77 -14.71 -16.45
CA ASP A 141 4.87 -15.84 -16.12
C ASP A 141 4.99 -16.23 -14.64
N GLU A 142 6.18 -16.24 -14.06
CA GLU A 142 6.35 -16.48 -12.61
C GLU A 142 5.71 -15.38 -11.74
N LEU A 143 5.70 -14.13 -12.22
CA LEU A 143 5.05 -13.00 -11.54
C LEU A 143 3.56 -12.86 -11.84
N ARG A 144 2.97 -13.74 -12.67
CA ARG A 144 1.59 -13.64 -13.09
C ARG A 144 0.62 -13.61 -11.91
N LEU A 145 -0.50 -12.91 -12.10
CA LEU A 145 -1.58 -12.81 -11.12
C LEU A 145 -2.50 -14.03 -11.21
N ASP A 146 -2.03 -15.18 -10.70
CA ASP A 146 -2.85 -16.38 -10.56
C ASP A 146 -3.78 -16.23 -9.35
N THR A 147 -5.07 -16.00 -9.61
CA THR A 147 -6.06 -15.74 -8.55
C THR A 147 -6.32 -16.94 -7.64
N ASN A 148 -5.82 -18.14 -7.99
CA ASN A 148 -5.88 -19.31 -7.12
C ASN A 148 -4.72 -19.34 -6.11
N MET A 149 -3.71 -18.51 -6.28
CA MET A 149 -2.61 -18.38 -5.33
C MET A 149 -2.84 -17.19 -4.40
N PRO A 150 -2.31 -17.22 -3.17
CA PRO A 150 -2.21 -16.04 -2.32
C PRO A 150 -1.40 -14.95 -3.04
N ILE A 151 -2.04 -13.84 -3.42
CA ILE A 151 -1.38 -12.69 -4.04
C ILE A 151 -1.53 -11.51 -3.10
N HIS A 152 -0.41 -10.91 -2.70
CA HIS A 152 -0.37 -9.67 -1.93
C HIS A 152 0.89 -8.91 -2.34
N ARG A 153 0.80 -8.12 -3.41
CA ARG A 153 1.96 -7.44 -3.98
C ARG A 153 1.56 -6.11 -4.60
N MET A 154 2.53 -5.21 -4.72
CA MET A 154 2.37 -3.98 -5.50
C MET A 154 3.29 -4.00 -6.72
N THR A 155 2.84 -3.46 -7.84
CA THR A 155 3.68 -3.19 -9.01
C THR A 155 3.84 -1.70 -9.21
N PHE A 156 5.01 -1.26 -9.67
CA PHE A 156 5.27 0.15 -9.98
C PHE A 156 6.43 0.29 -10.97
N ASN A 157 6.49 1.43 -11.65
CA ASN A 157 7.60 1.75 -12.54
C ASN A 157 8.87 2.09 -11.75
N GLU A 158 10.01 1.62 -12.25
CA GLU A 158 11.33 2.04 -11.79
C GLU A 158 11.65 3.47 -12.25
N ASN A 159 11.20 3.86 -13.45
CA ASN A 159 11.49 5.17 -14.02
C ASN A 159 10.30 5.75 -14.80
N PRO A 160 9.75 6.91 -14.41
CA PRO A 160 10.00 7.60 -13.13
C PRO A 160 9.58 6.72 -11.95
N MET A 161 10.40 6.72 -10.89
CA MET A 161 10.24 5.82 -9.75
C MET A 161 8.88 6.01 -9.07
N TYR A 162 8.23 4.89 -8.74
CA TYR A 162 6.96 4.84 -8.02
C TYR A 162 5.78 5.47 -8.78
N THR A 163 5.83 5.47 -10.10
CA THR A 163 4.68 5.83 -10.93
C THR A 163 3.94 4.58 -11.39
N ASN A 164 2.67 4.71 -11.78
CA ASN A 164 1.81 3.61 -12.20
C ASN A 164 1.75 2.49 -11.15
N VAL A 165 1.46 2.89 -9.91
CA VAL A 165 1.41 1.96 -8.78
C VAL A 165 0.09 1.20 -8.80
N GLU A 166 0.16 -0.12 -8.70
CA GLU A 166 -1.02 -0.98 -8.57
C GLU A 166 -0.86 -1.91 -7.36
N LEU A 167 -1.96 -2.19 -6.67
CA LEU A 167 -2.01 -3.11 -5.54
C LEU A 167 -2.86 -4.33 -5.92
N HIS A 168 -2.24 -5.50 -5.87
CA HIS A 168 -2.81 -6.78 -6.25
C HIS A 168 -3.05 -7.64 -5.01
N ILE A 169 -4.31 -8.01 -4.79
CA ILE A 169 -4.72 -8.85 -3.66
C ILE A 169 -5.72 -9.90 -4.14
N SER A 170 -5.41 -11.18 -3.96
CA SER A 170 -6.32 -12.29 -4.23
C SER A 170 -6.05 -13.49 -3.35
N ASN A 171 -7.05 -14.36 -3.20
CA ASN A 171 -7.00 -15.57 -2.39
C ASN A 171 -6.48 -15.35 -0.95
N MET A 172 -7.05 -14.35 -0.26
CA MET A 172 -6.62 -13.96 1.09
C MET A 172 -6.84 -15.01 2.16
N GLU A 173 -7.77 -15.95 1.93
CA GLU A 173 -8.09 -17.02 2.90
C GLU A 173 -6.90 -17.97 3.09
N GLU A 174 -6.13 -18.18 2.03
CA GLU A 174 -4.95 -19.05 1.98
C GLU A 174 -3.64 -18.33 2.38
N MET A 175 -3.70 -17.04 2.74
CA MET A 175 -2.51 -16.29 3.17
C MET A 175 -2.11 -16.65 4.59
N GLU A 176 -0.84 -17.00 4.79
CA GLU A 176 -0.26 -17.24 6.13
C GLU A 176 -0.38 -16.00 7.04
N THR A 177 -0.24 -14.81 6.46
CA THR A 177 -0.52 -13.54 7.15
C THR A 177 -1.54 -12.75 6.35
N LYS A 178 -2.69 -12.50 6.97
CA LYS A 178 -3.78 -11.81 6.31
C LYS A 178 -3.50 -10.30 6.22
N PRO A 179 -3.68 -9.67 5.05
CA PRO A 179 -3.53 -8.23 4.90
C PRO A 179 -4.47 -7.51 5.86
N HIS A 180 -3.95 -6.57 6.64
CA HIS A 180 -4.75 -5.76 7.55
C HIS A 180 -5.43 -4.59 6.82
N LEU A 181 -6.07 -4.89 5.69
CA LEU A 181 -6.83 -3.95 4.89
C LEU A 181 -8.26 -3.77 5.40
N PHE A 182 -8.75 -4.72 6.21
CA PHE A 182 -10.18 -4.89 6.50
C PHE A 182 -10.45 -5.10 8.00
N THR A 183 -11.53 -4.52 8.51
CA THR A 183 -12.10 -4.93 9.81
C THR A 183 -12.82 -6.27 9.64
N TRP A 184 -12.25 -7.35 10.17
CA TRP A 184 -12.75 -8.73 10.08
C TRP A 184 -14.12 -8.99 10.75
N ARG A 185 -14.88 -7.96 11.13
CA ARG A 185 -16.15 -8.06 11.87
C ARG A 185 -17.42 -7.87 11.02
N GLU A 186 -17.32 -7.42 9.77
CA GLU A 186 -18.44 -7.42 8.84
C GLU A 186 -18.43 -8.70 7.99
N THR A 187 -19.60 -9.26 7.71
CA THR A 187 -19.73 -10.52 6.95
C THR A 187 -18.99 -10.42 5.62
N MET A 188 -18.09 -11.38 5.36
CA MET A 188 -17.15 -11.43 4.23
C MET A 188 -17.80 -11.13 2.85
N ASP A 189 -19.08 -11.41 2.67
CA ASP A 189 -19.79 -11.22 1.39
C ASP A 189 -19.99 -9.76 0.96
N GLU A 190 -20.38 -8.87 1.88
CA GLU A 190 -20.63 -7.46 1.54
C GLU A 190 -19.31 -6.71 1.32
N GLN A 191 -18.29 -7.06 2.09
CA GLN A 191 -16.92 -6.57 1.93
C GLN A 191 -16.34 -6.99 0.57
N ARG A 192 -16.47 -8.28 0.19
CA ARG A 192 -15.98 -8.81 -1.10
C ARG A 192 -16.62 -8.12 -2.32
N LYS A 193 -17.94 -7.84 -2.30
CA LYS A 193 -18.64 -7.14 -3.39
C LYS A 193 -18.18 -5.69 -3.56
N ARG A 194 -17.99 -4.97 -2.46
CA ARG A 194 -17.51 -3.57 -2.49
C ARG A 194 -16.07 -3.48 -2.98
N ILE A 195 -15.22 -4.38 -2.50
CA ILE A 195 -13.79 -4.45 -2.85
C ILE A 195 -13.57 -4.82 -4.31
N LEU A 196 -14.28 -5.83 -4.84
CA LEU A 196 -14.13 -6.20 -6.25
C LEU A 196 -14.51 -5.05 -7.19
N ASN A 197 -15.49 -4.22 -6.80
CA ASN A 197 -15.87 -3.04 -7.57
C ASN A 197 -14.88 -1.86 -7.42
N GLU A 198 -14.09 -1.79 -6.34
CA GLU A 198 -13.17 -0.67 -6.05
C GLU A 198 -11.68 -0.99 -6.28
N ILE A 199 -11.26 -2.27 -6.26
CA ILE A 199 -9.89 -2.73 -6.56
C ILE A 199 -9.71 -2.97 -8.06
N LEU A 200 -10.74 -3.41 -8.78
CA LEU A 200 -10.68 -3.57 -10.24
C LEU A 200 -10.85 -2.22 -10.95
N TYR A 201 -9.89 -1.30 -10.76
CA TYR A 201 -9.62 -0.37 -11.86
C TYR A 201 -8.96 -1.19 -12.96
N ARG A 202 -9.77 -1.66 -13.92
CA ARG A 202 -9.24 -2.21 -15.18
C ARG A 202 -8.81 -1.01 -16.03
N PRO A 203 -7.52 -0.85 -16.37
CA PRO A 203 -7.17 0.01 -17.48
C PRO A 203 -7.93 -0.52 -18.70
N ARG A 204 -8.61 0.36 -19.45
CA ARG A 204 -9.19 -0.03 -20.72
C ARG A 204 -8.09 -0.67 -21.55
N HIS A 205 -8.33 -1.89 -22.03
CA HIS A 205 -7.58 -2.46 -23.13
C HIS A 205 -7.53 -1.40 -24.24
N ARG A 206 -6.32 -0.95 -24.60
CA ARG A 206 -6.12 -0.31 -25.90
C ARG A 206 -6.16 -1.45 -26.92
N GLU A 207 -7.26 -1.52 -27.67
CA GLU A 207 -7.23 -2.01 -29.06
C GLU A 207 -6.30 -1.11 -29.89
#